data_AF-A0A8J8CNM9-F1
#
_entry.id   AF-A0A8J8CNM9-F1
#
_cell.length_a   1.000
_cell.length_b   1.000
_cell.length_c   1.000
_cell.angle_alpha   90.00
_cell.angle_beta   90.00
_cell.angle_gamma   90.00
#
_symmetry.space_group_name_H-M   'P 1'
#
loop_
_entity.id
_entity.type
_entity.pdbx_description
1 polymer ?
#
loop_
_entity_poly.entity_id
_entity_poly.type
_entity_poly.pdbx_seq_one_letter_code
_entity_poly.pdbx_strand_id
1 'polypeptide(L)'
;MTTKHPVVAPTDSKGINDMNITMNLSQKDCSDIRNNPLYKGQLSYIKEILLASMPNLDEDILAERLDISREAAHLLLYDCHNSFEDEEG
;
A
#
# COMPACT_ATOMS: atom_id res chain seq x y z
N MET A 1 -32.53 24.37 -48.28
CA MET A 1 -32.15 24.47 -46.86
C MET A 1 -31.09 23.41 -46.62
N THR A 2 -29.83 23.78 -46.38
CA THR A 2 -28.74 22.82 -46.15
C THR A 2 -28.08 23.13 -44.81
N THR A 3 -28.14 22.19 -43.88
CA THR A 3 -27.35 22.25 -42.64
C THR A 3 -27.09 20.83 -42.16
N LYS A 4 -26.06 20.25 -42.79
CA LYS A 4 -24.92 19.54 -42.20
C LYS A 4 -25.17 18.84 -40.85
N HIS A 5 -25.19 17.50 -40.91
CA HIS A 5 -24.93 16.62 -39.77
C HIS A 5 -23.47 16.75 -39.32
N PRO A 6 -23.15 16.79 -38.02
CA PRO A 6 -21.81 16.48 -37.57
C PRO A 6 -21.71 14.98 -37.25
N VAL A 7 -20.95 14.27 -38.08
CA VAL A 7 -20.29 13.02 -37.71
C VAL A 7 -19.06 13.39 -36.89
N VAL A 8 -19.00 12.95 -35.63
CA VAL A 8 -17.76 12.95 -34.86
C VAL A 8 -17.61 11.60 -34.19
N ALA A 9 -16.66 10.83 -34.68
CA ALA A 9 -16.04 9.69 -34.02
C ALA A 9 -14.51 9.92 -34.14
N PRO A 10 -13.69 9.09 -33.50
CA PRO A 10 -13.35 9.12 -32.08
C PRO A 10 -11.86 9.44 -31.91
N THR A 11 -11.45 10.18 -30.89
CA THR A 11 -10.03 10.27 -30.52
C THR A 11 -9.86 10.41 -29.02
N ASP A 12 -9.36 9.31 -28.45
CA ASP A 12 -8.29 9.22 -27.46
C ASP A 12 -7.97 10.48 -26.66
N SER A 13 -8.23 10.40 -25.35
CA SER A 13 -7.41 11.07 -24.34
C SER A 13 -7.56 10.27 -23.06
N LYS A 14 -6.64 9.31 -22.94
CA LYS A 14 -6.30 8.57 -21.72
C LYS A 14 -6.07 9.56 -20.57
N GLY A 15 -7.12 9.82 -19.81
CA GLY A 15 -7.06 10.49 -18.52
C GLY A 15 -6.44 9.54 -17.51
N ILE A 16 -5.11 9.56 -17.46
CA ILE A 16 -4.30 9.14 -16.32
C ILE A 16 -4.78 9.91 -15.08
N ASN A 17 -5.80 9.38 -14.41
CA ASN A 17 -6.07 9.70 -13.01
C ASN A 17 -5.17 8.79 -12.17
N ASP A 18 -3.87 9.03 -12.28
CA ASP A 18 -2.89 8.51 -11.36
C ASP A 18 -3.00 9.25 -10.02
N MET A 19 -2.95 8.45 -8.96
CA MET A 19 -2.63 8.86 -7.59
C MET A 19 -3.72 9.64 -6.84
N ASN A 20 -4.89 9.01 -6.74
CA ASN A 20 -5.49 8.92 -5.42
C ASN A 20 -5.91 7.48 -5.17
N ILE A 21 -4.93 6.57 -5.10
CA ILE A 21 -5.10 5.32 -4.33
C ILE A 21 -5.15 5.76 -2.87
N THR A 22 -6.26 6.40 -2.50
CA THR A 22 -6.66 6.47 -1.10
C THR A 22 -6.76 5.03 -0.68
N MET A 23 -5.85 4.58 0.19
CA MET A 23 -5.97 3.34 0.93
C MET A 23 -7.28 3.40 1.72
N ASN A 24 -8.39 3.14 1.05
CA ASN A 24 -9.68 2.84 1.64
C ASN A 24 -9.68 1.34 1.98
N LEU A 25 -8.60 0.87 2.62
CA LEU A 25 -8.72 -0.29 3.48
C LEU A 25 -9.65 0.17 4.58
N SER A 26 -10.87 -0.38 4.65
CA SER A 26 -11.75 -0.10 5.77
C SER A 26 -10.95 -0.39 7.04
N GLN A 27 -11.10 0.44 8.09
CA GLN A 27 -10.46 0.18 9.38
C GLN A 27 -10.72 -1.25 9.89
N LYS A 28 -11.85 -1.84 9.45
CA LYS A 28 -12.20 -3.23 9.69
C LYS A 28 -11.25 -4.22 8.99
N ASP A 29 -11.01 -4.04 7.69
CA ASP A 29 -10.09 -4.89 6.91
C ASP A 29 -8.65 -4.79 7.44
N CYS A 30 -8.21 -3.59 7.85
CA CYS A 30 -6.89 -3.40 8.44
C CYS A 30 -6.75 -4.09 9.82
N SER A 31 -7.83 -4.07 10.62
CA SER A 31 -7.86 -4.78 11.92
C SER A 31 -7.83 -6.30 11.73
N ASP A 32 -8.51 -6.82 10.71
CA ASP A 32 -8.53 -8.25 10.40
C ASP A 32 -7.15 -8.72 9.92
N ILE A 33 -6.46 -7.92 9.10
CA ILE A 33 -5.08 -8.20 8.66
C ILE A 33 -4.11 -8.17 9.84
N ARG A 34 -4.18 -7.14 10.71
CA ARG A 34 -3.29 -7.02 11.89
C ARG A 34 -3.51 -8.12 12.93
N ASN A 35 -4.71 -8.70 12.99
CA ASN A 35 -4.99 -9.85 13.86
C ASN A 35 -4.53 -11.19 13.26
N ASN A 36 -4.14 -11.22 12.00
CA ASN A 36 -3.63 -12.42 11.36
C ASN A 36 -2.28 -12.84 11.99
N PRO A 37 -2.14 -14.10 12.45
CA PRO A 37 -0.87 -14.58 13.01
C PRO A 37 0.30 -14.51 12.03
N LEU A 38 0.04 -14.67 10.72
CA LEU A 38 1.08 -14.52 9.69
C LEU A 38 1.59 -13.08 9.63
N TYR A 39 0.68 -12.11 9.70
CA TYR A 39 1.03 -10.69 9.71
C TYR A 39 1.89 -10.33 10.92
N LYS A 40 1.51 -10.80 12.12
CA LYS A 40 2.30 -10.60 13.35
C LYS A 40 3.70 -11.26 13.27
N GLY A 41 3.77 -12.43 12.65
CA GLY A 41 5.04 -13.13 12.40
C GLY A 41 5.94 -12.35 11.43
N GLN A 42 5.39 -11.85 10.32
CA GLN A 42 6.09 -10.99 9.37
C GLN A 42 6.56 -9.71 10.05
N LEU A 43 5.72 -9.06 10.85
CA LEU A 43 6.07 -7.85 11.58
C LEU A 43 7.25 -8.05 12.55
N SER A 44 7.28 -9.16 13.29
CA SER A 44 8.41 -9.50 14.18
C SER A 44 9.68 -9.78 13.39
N TYR A 45 9.59 -10.58 12.32
CA TYR A 45 10.72 -10.87 11.44
C TYR A 45 11.33 -9.58 10.85
N ILE A 46 10.49 -8.65 10.39
CA ILE A 46 10.95 -7.38 9.82
C ILE A 46 11.68 -6.55 10.88
N LYS A 47 11.10 -6.39 12.08
CA LYS A 47 11.72 -5.61 13.16
C LYS A 47 13.03 -6.21 13.66
N GLU A 48 13.04 -7.50 13.94
CA GLU A 48 14.17 -8.14 14.63
C GLU A 48 15.31 -8.51 13.68
N ILE A 49 15.01 -8.79 12.41
CA ILE A 49 15.99 -9.30 11.45
C ILE A 49 16.26 -8.27 10.36
N LEU A 50 15.22 -7.84 9.63
CA LEU A 50 15.44 -7.00 8.45
C LEU A 50 15.86 -5.57 8.81
N LEU A 51 15.17 -4.91 9.74
CA LEU A 51 15.54 -3.56 10.20
C LEU A 51 16.83 -3.54 11.00
N ALA A 52 17.15 -4.63 11.73
CA ALA A 52 18.44 -4.77 12.40
C ALA A 52 19.62 -4.86 11.42
N SER A 53 19.43 -5.53 10.28
CA SER A 53 20.45 -5.67 9.24
C SER A 53 20.45 -4.52 8.23
N MET A 54 19.31 -3.86 8.01
CA MET A 54 19.11 -2.82 7.01
C MET A 54 18.16 -1.75 7.58
N PRO A 55 18.69 -0.75 8.31
CA PRO A 55 17.85 0.24 9.00
C PRO A 55 17.11 1.18 8.05
N ASN A 56 17.54 1.29 6.80
CA ASN A 56 16.87 2.07 5.74
C ASN A 56 16.17 1.13 4.75
N LEU A 57 15.49 0.09 5.26
CA LEU A 57 14.76 -0.86 4.43
C LEU A 57 13.58 -0.16 3.74
N ASP A 58 13.56 -0.23 2.42
CA ASP A 58 12.50 0.32 1.60
C ASP A 58 11.37 -0.69 1.39
N GLU A 59 10.15 -0.20 1.23
CA GLU A 59 8.95 -1.01 0.97
C GLU A 59 9.02 -1.82 -0.32
N ASP A 60 9.69 -1.32 -1.37
CA ASP A 60 9.88 -2.07 -2.62
C ASP A 60 10.80 -3.28 -2.40
N ILE A 61 11.88 -3.09 -1.64
CA ILE A 61 12.82 -4.17 -1.29
C ILE A 61 12.15 -5.21 -0.39
N LEU A 62 11.32 -4.76 0.55
CA LEU A 62 10.57 -5.64 1.43
C LEU A 62 9.51 -6.43 0.65
N ALA A 63 8.79 -5.78 -0.27
CA ALA A 63 7.81 -6.40 -1.13
C ALA A 63 8.43 -7.53 -1.97
N GLU A 64 9.58 -7.27 -2.59
CA GLU A 64 10.33 -8.27 -3.36
C GLU A 64 10.83 -9.43 -2.47
N ARG A 65 11.34 -9.13 -1.27
CA ARG A 65 11.88 -10.16 -0.38
C ARG A 65 10.81 -11.10 0.19
N LEU A 66 9.63 -10.58 0.49
CA LEU A 66 8.55 -11.35 1.09
C LEU A 66 7.54 -11.88 0.06
N ASP A 67 7.73 -11.57 -1.22
CA ASP A 67 6.79 -11.87 -2.32
C ASP A 67 5.37 -11.38 -1.99
N ILE A 68 5.28 -10.13 -1.51
CA ILE A 68 4.02 -9.47 -1.15
C ILE A 68 3.81 -8.21 -1.99
N SER A 69 2.56 -7.75 -2.06
CA SER A 69 2.23 -6.47 -2.66
C SER A 69 2.91 -5.31 -1.94
N ARG A 70 3.29 -4.26 -2.68
CA ARG A 70 3.89 -3.04 -2.13
C ARG A 70 3.03 -2.41 -1.03
N GLU A 71 1.71 -2.46 -1.17
CA GLU A 71 0.77 -1.96 -0.17
C GLU A 71 0.88 -2.69 1.18
N ALA A 72 1.07 -4.02 1.15
CA ALA A 72 1.27 -4.83 2.35
C ALA A 72 2.64 -4.58 2.97
N ALA A 73 3.68 -4.41 2.16
CA ALA A 73 5.02 -4.05 2.62
C ALA A 73 5.03 -2.67 3.29
N HIS A 74 4.39 -1.68 2.67
CA HIS A 74 4.22 -0.34 3.25
C HIS A 74 3.46 -0.40 4.58
N LEU A 75 2.37 -1.17 4.67
CA LEU A 75 1.63 -1.34 5.92
C LEU A 75 2.48 -1.99 7.01
N LEU A 76 3.24 -3.03 6.67
CA LEU A 76 4.14 -3.72 7.60
C LEU A 76 5.24 -2.77 8.11
N LEU A 77 5.88 -1.99 7.23
CA LEU A 77 6.90 -1.02 7.64
C LEU A 77 6.32 0.13 8.45
N TYR A 78 5.15 0.63 8.06
CA TYR A 78 4.40 1.62 8.83
C TYR A 78 4.12 1.11 10.24
N ASP A 79 3.61 -0.11 10.39
CA ASP A 79 3.37 -0.72 11.69
C ASP A 79 4.69 -1.01 12.45
N CYS A 80 5.78 -1.33 11.74
CA CYS A 80 7.10 -1.51 12.34
C CYS A 80 7.61 -0.23 13.00
N HIS A 81 7.43 0.92 12.34
CA HIS A 81 7.87 2.22 12.84
C HIS A 81 6.90 2.83 13.86
N ASN A 82 5.58 2.59 13.72
CA ASN A 82 4.56 3.14 14.62
C ASN A 82 4.33 2.31 15.89
N SER A 83 4.96 1.16 16.07
CA SER A 83 4.87 0.38 17.32
C SER A 83 5.59 1.02 18.52
N PHE A 84 5.87 2.33 18.47
CA PHE A 84 6.50 3.11 19.54
C PHE A 84 5.56 4.14 20.20
N GLU A 85 4.30 4.23 19.80
CA GLU A 85 3.32 5.12 20.46
C GLU A 85 2.18 4.33 21.08
N ASP A 86 2.52 3.48 22.07
CA ASP A 86 1.63 3.15 23.17
C ASP A 86 2.33 3.57 24.49
N GLU A 87 2.79 4.82 24.55
CA GLU A 87 2.80 5.60 25.80
C GLU A 87 1.60 6.55 25.76
N GLU A 88 0.47 6.17 26.34
CA GLU A 88 -0.39 7.07 27.11
C GLU A 88 -1.52 6.27 27.79
N GLY A 89 -1.53 6.24 29.14
CA GLY A 89 -2.65 5.78 29.96
C GLY A 89 -2.28 5.15 31.29
#